data_AF-A0A357KRW3-F1
#
_entry.id   AF-A0A357KRW3-F1
#
_cell.length_a   1.000
_cell.length_b   1.000
_cell.length_c   1.000
_cell.angle_alpha   90.00
_cell.angle_beta   90.00
_cell.angle_gamma   90.00
#
_symmetry.space_group_name_H-M   'P 1'
#
loop_
_entity.id
_entity.type
_entity.pdbx_description
1 polymer ?
#
loop_
_entity_poly.entity_id
_entity_poly.type
_entity_poly.pdbx_seq_one_letter_code
_entity_poly.pdbx_strand_id
1 'polypeptide(L)'
;MKKVIGLGTVIALAAGVAMAASVSGISENGKSASGKTMYKITCSDGKSLRIYRSDGQWYSAGSGAQGGQSRSLNEQASFLCR
;
A
#
# COMPACT_ATOMS: atom_id res chain seq x y z
N MET A 1 28.72 -27.42 -34.13
CA MET A 1 27.43 -27.03 -34.74
C MET A 1 26.63 -26.21 -33.73
N LYS A 2 26.15 -25.02 -34.15
CA LYS A 2 25.06 -24.15 -33.58
C LYS A 2 25.18 -23.72 -32.10
N LYS A 3 25.61 -22.49 -31.80
CA LYS A 3 24.82 -21.23 -31.73
C LYS A 3 23.54 -21.36 -30.88
N VAL A 4 23.47 -20.68 -29.73
CA VAL A 4 22.48 -19.61 -29.38
C VAL A 4 22.74 -19.15 -27.93
N ILE A 5 23.16 -17.91 -27.67
CA ILE A 5 22.36 -16.66 -27.52
C ILE A 5 21.52 -16.66 -26.24
N GLY A 6 21.78 -15.67 -25.37
CA GLY A 6 20.84 -15.28 -24.32
C GLY A 6 21.42 -14.40 -23.21
N LEU A 7 21.91 -13.20 -23.51
CA LEU A 7 21.99 -12.13 -22.50
C LEU A 7 20.55 -11.74 -22.11
N GLY A 8 20.04 -12.35 -21.05
CA GLY A 8 18.80 -11.94 -20.40
C GLY A 8 19.11 -10.98 -19.26
N THR A 9 19.36 -9.71 -19.56
CA THR A 9 19.37 -8.66 -18.53
C THR A 9 17.94 -8.48 -18.05
N VAL A 10 17.62 -9.04 -16.88
CA VAL A 10 16.35 -8.79 -16.19
C VAL A 10 16.41 -7.35 -15.69
N ILE A 11 15.81 -6.43 -16.43
CA ILE A 11 15.55 -5.07 -15.93
C ILE A 11 14.45 -5.22 -14.88
N ALA A 12 14.85 -5.32 -13.61
CA ALA A 12 13.94 -5.14 -12.51
C ALA A 12 13.47 -3.68 -12.54
N LEU A 13 12.31 -3.43 -13.17
CA LEU A 13 11.57 -2.20 -12.94
C LEU A 13 11.12 -2.23 -11.47
N ALA A 14 11.95 -1.66 -10.59
CA ALA A 14 11.48 -1.17 -9.32
C ALA A 14 10.51 -0.03 -9.63
N ALA A 15 9.23 -0.36 -9.77
CA ALA A 15 8.14 0.59 -9.72
C ALA A 15 8.11 1.15 -8.30
N GLY A 16 9.01 2.09 -8.02
CA GLY A 16 8.96 2.95 -6.86
C GLY A 16 7.73 3.81 -7.04
N VAL A 17 6.58 3.32 -6.55
CA VAL A 17 5.42 4.16 -6.29
C VAL A 17 5.95 5.25 -5.39
N ALA A 18 6.02 6.49 -5.91
CA ALA A 18 6.44 7.65 -5.15
C ALA A 18 5.48 7.80 -3.98
N MET A 19 5.84 7.21 -2.84
CA MET A 19 5.14 7.38 -1.60
C MET A 19 5.32 8.84 -1.22
N ALA A 20 4.26 9.51 -0.73
CA ALA A 20 4.41 10.85 -0.18
C ALA A 20 5.50 10.81 0.90
N ALA A 21 6.28 11.89 1.07
CA ALA A 21 7.45 11.91 1.96
C ALA A 21 7.16 11.47 3.42
N SER A 22 5.90 11.51 3.83
CA SER A 22 5.40 11.05 5.13
C SER A 22 5.16 9.53 5.24
N VAL A 23 5.08 8.80 4.12
CA VAL A 23 4.80 7.37 4.07
C VAL A 23 6.09 6.62 3.73
N SER A 24 6.59 5.84 4.67
CA SER A 24 7.76 4.98 4.49
C SER A 24 7.44 3.69 3.74
N GLY A 25 6.22 3.17 3.86
CA GLY A 25 5.81 1.98 3.11
C GLY A 25 4.32 1.64 3.21
N ILE A 26 3.85 0.90 2.22
CA ILE A 26 2.50 0.34 2.15
C ILE A 26 2.63 -1.12 1.74
N SER A 27 2.03 -2.02 2.50
CA SER A 27 2.03 -3.46 2.19
C SER A 27 0.69 -4.10 2.51
N GLU A 28 0.28 -5.10 1.73
CA GLU A 28 -0.86 -5.94 2.11
C GLU A 28 -0.54 -6.71 3.39
N ASN A 29 -1.48 -6.71 4.34
CA ASN A 29 -1.32 -7.32 5.65
C ASN A 29 -2.60 -8.03 6.10
N GLY A 30 -2.97 -9.05 5.33
CA GLY A 30 -4.09 -9.95 5.60
C GLY A 30 -5.43 -9.40 5.14
N LYS A 31 -6.49 -9.89 5.79
CA LYS A 31 -7.88 -9.54 5.50
C LYS A 31 -8.59 -9.03 6.75
N SER A 32 -9.57 -8.14 6.58
CA SER A 32 -10.48 -7.73 7.64
C SER A 32 -11.46 -8.88 7.98
N ALA A 33 -12.20 -8.74 9.09
CA ALA A 33 -13.22 -9.72 9.48
C ALA A 33 -14.28 -9.95 8.39
N SER A 34 -14.52 -8.95 7.52
CA SER A 34 -15.45 -9.03 6.38
C SER A 34 -14.76 -9.42 5.06
N GLY A 35 -13.53 -9.95 5.11
CA GLY A 35 -12.79 -10.45 3.96
C GLY A 35 -12.15 -9.39 3.05
N LYS A 36 -12.17 -8.10 3.43
CA LYS A 36 -11.54 -7.04 2.63
C LYS A 36 -10.03 -7.05 2.80
N THR A 37 -9.27 -6.74 1.74
CA THR A 37 -7.81 -6.59 1.85
C THR A 37 -7.48 -5.50 2.87
N MET A 38 -6.61 -5.86 3.83
CA MET A 38 -6.00 -4.92 4.75
C MET A 38 -4.62 -4.51 4.26
N TYR A 39 -4.29 -3.24 4.44
CA TYR A 39 -3.00 -2.66 4.15
C TYR A 39 -2.38 -2.15 5.45
N LYS A 40 -1.12 -2.51 5.68
CA LYS A 40 -0.27 -1.89 6.69
C LYS A 40 0.39 -0.67 6.05
N ILE A 41 0.17 0.49 6.66
CA ILE A 41 0.82 1.75 6.34
C ILE A 41 1.91 1.97 7.38
N THR A 42 3.15 2.15 6.95
CA THR A 42 4.27 2.56 7.80
C THR A 42 4.59 4.00 7.45
N CYS A 43 4.45 4.90 8.41
CA CYS A 43 4.79 6.31 8.29
C CYS A 43 6.29 6.52 8.56
N SER A 44 6.85 7.62 8.07
CA SER A 44 8.28 7.96 8.21
C SER A 44 8.71 8.23 9.66
N ASP A 45 7.77 8.53 10.55
CA ASP A 45 7.98 8.66 12.00
C ASP A 45 8.04 7.30 12.74
N GLY A 46 7.91 6.18 12.00
CA GLY A 46 7.87 4.83 12.56
C GLY A 46 6.47 4.36 12.97
N LYS A 47 5.44 5.22 12.91
CA LYS A 47 4.06 4.83 13.21
C LYS A 47 3.55 3.83 12.18
N SER A 48 2.90 2.77 12.66
CA SER A 48 2.25 1.79 11.79
C SER A 48 0.74 1.80 12.00
N LEU A 49 0.00 1.84 10.90
CA LEU A 49 -1.46 1.82 10.86
C LEU A 49 -1.94 0.67 9.99
N ARG A 50 -3.13 0.14 10.26
CA ARG A 50 -3.75 -0.89 9.42
C ARG A 50 -5.09 -0.40 8.95
N ILE A 51 -5.28 -0.38 7.64
CA ILE A 51 -6.52 0.12 7.02
C ILE A 51 -7.08 -0.90 6.04
N TYR A 52 -8.37 -0.82 5.79
CA TYR A 52 -9.03 -1.55 4.71
C TYR A 52 -10.10 -0.68 4.07
N ARG A 53 -10.50 -1.03 2.84
CA ARG A 53 -11.58 -0.35 2.14
C ARG A 53 -12.81 -1.25 2.13
N SER A 54 -13.95 -0.72 2.56
CA SER A 54 -15.26 -1.35 2.41
C SER A 54 -16.28 -0.30 2.00
N ASP A 55 -17.20 -0.68 1.11
CA ASP A 55 -18.36 0.15 0.74
C ASP A 55 -17.96 1.57 0.32
N GLY A 56 -16.86 1.67 -0.42
CA GLY A 56 -16.34 2.94 -0.94
C GLY A 56 -15.53 3.77 0.05
N GLN A 57 -15.52 3.48 1.36
CA GLN A 57 -14.79 4.25 2.38
C GLN A 57 -13.64 3.49 3.05
N TRP A 58 -12.71 4.23 3.65
CA TRP A 58 -11.60 3.67 4.40
C TRP A 58 -11.98 3.42 5.86
N TYR A 59 -11.43 2.36 6.42
CA TYR A 59 -11.60 1.96 7.82
C TYR A 59 -10.24 1.68 8.44
N SER A 60 -10.11 2.01 9.72
CA SER A 60 -8.97 1.62 10.54
C SER A 60 -9.26 0.30 11.25
N ALA A 61 -8.23 -0.54 11.40
CA ALA A 61 -8.29 -1.72 12.25
C ALA A 61 -8.50 -1.30 13.72
N GLY A 62 -9.73 -1.45 14.21
CA GLY A 62 -10.10 -1.18 15.60
C GLY A 62 -10.69 0.20 15.89
N SER A 63 -10.55 1.19 15.00
CA SER A 63 -11.11 2.55 15.22
C SER A 63 -12.34 2.87 14.37
N GLY A 64 -12.75 1.98 13.45
CA GLY A 64 -13.94 2.17 12.63
C GLY A 64 -13.69 3.02 11.36
N ALA A 65 -14.75 3.65 10.86
CA ALA A 65 -14.74 4.36 9.58
C ALA A 65 -13.90 5.65 9.64
N GLN A 66 -13.09 5.89 8.61
CA GLN A 66 -12.26 7.08 8.43
C GLN A 66 -12.74 7.98 7.27
N GLY A 67 -13.82 7.59 6.59
CA GLY A 67 -14.32 8.25 5.38
C GLY A 67 -13.32 8.16 4.22
N GLY A 68 -13.18 9.23 3.45
CA GLY A 68 -12.20 9.29 2.36
C GLY A 68 -12.63 8.56 1.11
N GLN A 69 -13.92 8.61 0.78
CA GLN A 69 -14.50 7.90 -0.35
C GLN A 69 -13.81 8.23 -1.68
N SER A 70 -13.32 9.45 -1.85
CA SER A 70 -12.60 9.88 -3.05
C SER A 70 -11.10 9.59 -3.03
N ARG A 71 -10.53 9.18 -1.88
CA ARG A 71 -9.08 8.99 -1.72
C ARG A 71 -8.66 7.61 -2.20
N SER A 72 -7.61 7.56 -3.02
CA SER A 72 -6.85 6.34 -3.31
C SER A 72 -6.09 5.83 -2.07
N LEU A 73 -5.54 4.62 -2.13
CA LEU A 73 -4.75 4.05 -1.03
C LEU A 73 -3.58 4.95 -0.64
N ASN A 74 -2.86 5.48 -1.64
CA ASN A 74 -1.71 6.34 -1.42
C ASN A 74 -2.13 7.69 -0.82
N GLU A 75 -3.24 8.29 -1.27
CA GLU A 75 -3.77 9.52 -0.67
C GLU A 75 -4.26 9.31 0.75
N GLN A 76 -4.90 8.17 1.05
CA GLN A 76 -5.30 7.81 2.40
C GLN A 76 -4.08 7.60 3.30
N ALA A 77 -3.07 6.86 2.85
CA ALA A 77 -1.82 6.67 3.58
C ALA A 77 -1.15 8.02 3.87
N SER A 78 -1.07 8.88 2.87
CA SER A 78 -0.53 10.25 3.00
C SER A 78 -1.40 11.13 3.90
N PHE A 79 -2.70 10.86 4.03
CA PHE A 79 -3.59 11.53 4.99
C PHE A 79 -3.34 11.10 6.43
N LEU A 80 -2.98 9.84 6.63
CA LEU A 80 -2.81 9.26 7.96
C LEU A 80 -1.41 9.48 8.55
N CYS A 81 -0.41 9.68 7.70
CA CYS A 81 0.98 9.91 8.10
C CYS A 81 1.38 11.40 8.19
N ARG A 82 0.40 12.32 8.14
CA ARG A 82 0.65 13.76 8.26
C ARG A 82 1.06 14.17 9.67
#